data_AF-A0A448ZDK5-F1
#
_entry.id   AF-A0A448ZDK5-F1
#
_cell.length_a   1.000
_cell.length_b   1.000
_cell.length_c   1.000
_cell.angle_alpha   90.00
_cell.angle_beta   90.00
_cell.angle_gamma   90.00
#
_symmetry.space_group_name_H-M   'P 1'
#
loop_
_entity.id
_entity.type
_entity.pdbx_description
1 polymer ?
#
loop_
_entity_poly.entity_id
_entity_poly.type
_entity_poly.pdbx_seq_one_letter_code
_entity_poly.pdbx_strand_id
1 'polypeptide(L)'
;MDIQSHYESNGSGPEEVADRLADNGRRYSQFLAQSLNNKASIQISNGNYDEAISDLSYALDLSTSDLNENGETSMCPFQEFSLGSFLMVALEKEEEQHFCLDVDRPADIQQPERSSFCSENTDRNYEDLDDCVTMEDNDESTFVGFDAATSNMIESGGSHRNQRSSPLSRDKAQELISLKSNEDNEHKEGFIYSCPLCVNSRCIAEGHNLGLVLPVMILFNIAIAHHLKAISLSKIATAGSTTAMESFEMMQQASKFYHLAYELQRKKTLRRQQHTKRNSDCWNEEHVSMRFMMLITNNLGQIHRFTGNPHKQTMCLQHLLGAMLYMFHNCDRTVLTQKELDRFFDNLAPVLGTKRCAPAA
;
A
#
# COMPACT_ATOMS: atom_id res chain seq x y z
N MET A 1 68.54 4.98 13.65
CA MET A 1 67.13 4.67 13.95
C MET A 1 66.32 5.33 12.85
N ASP A 2 66.17 4.61 11.73
CA ASP A 2 65.43 5.09 10.57
C ASP A 2 63.98 4.64 10.70
N ILE A 3 63.12 5.58 11.08
CA ILE A 3 61.66 5.42 11.03
C ILE A 3 61.25 5.94 9.65
N GLN A 4 61.44 5.10 8.63
CA GLN A 4 61.08 5.41 7.26
C GLN A 4 59.67 4.89 6.97
N SER A 5 58.71 5.80 7.14
CA SER A 5 57.50 5.98 6.32
C SER A 5 56.89 4.75 5.62
N HIS A 6 55.96 4.07 6.29
CA HIS A 6 54.83 3.40 5.65
C HIS A 6 53.59 4.30 5.78
N TYR A 7 53.53 5.36 4.98
CA TYR A 7 52.25 5.98 4.62
C TYR A 7 51.83 5.33 3.30
N GLU A 8 51.27 4.12 3.39
CA GLU A 8 50.58 3.52 2.26
C GLU A 8 49.32 4.36 2.02
N SER A 9 49.38 5.10 0.92
CA SER A 9 48.30 5.89 0.36
C SER A 9 47.15 4.95 -0.04
N ASN A 10 46.26 4.65 0.91
CA ASN A 10 44.91 4.18 0.62
C ASN A 10 44.11 5.34 0.03
N GLY A 11 44.53 5.77 -1.17
CA GLY A 11 43.81 6.76 -1.96
C GLY A 11 42.60 6.07 -2.56
N SER A 12 41.48 6.10 -1.84
CA SER A 12 40.16 5.85 -2.41
C SER A 12 40.04 6.71 -3.68
N GLY A 13 39.98 6.07 -4.84
CA GLY A 13 39.91 6.78 -6.12
C GLY A 13 38.68 7.69 -6.18
N PRO A 14 38.67 8.69 -7.07
CA PRO A 14 37.51 9.57 -7.26
C PRO A 14 36.21 8.82 -7.57
N GLU A 15 36.30 7.60 -8.12
CA GLU A 15 35.18 6.68 -8.35
C GLU A 15 34.52 6.20 -7.05
N GLU A 16 35.30 5.82 -6.02
CA GLU A 16 34.77 5.37 -4.73
C GLU A 16 34.01 6.47 -3.98
N VAL A 17 34.42 7.73 -4.16
CA VAL A 17 33.74 8.89 -3.55
C VAL A 17 32.39 9.13 -4.24
N ALA A 18 32.32 8.98 -5.57
CA ALA A 18 31.07 9.14 -6.32
C ALA A 18 30.05 8.07 -5.93
N ASP A 19 30.49 6.81 -5.80
CA ASP A 19 29.62 5.70 -5.38
C ASP A 19 29.04 5.89 -3.98
N ARG A 20 29.85 6.40 -3.03
CA ARG A 20 29.37 6.71 -1.67
C ARG A 20 28.36 7.85 -1.64
N LEU A 21 28.55 8.88 -2.47
CA LEU A 21 27.60 9.98 -2.58
C LEU A 21 26.27 9.52 -3.20
N ALA A 22 26.32 8.65 -4.21
CA ALA A 22 25.13 8.06 -4.81
C ALA A 22 24.36 7.14 -3.83
N ASP A 23 25.07 6.31 -3.06
CA ASP A 23 24.45 5.46 -2.03
C ASP A 23 23.75 6.29 -0.94
N ASN A 24 24.40 7.36 -0.48
CA ASN A 24 23.79 8.27 0.49
C ASN A 24 22.53 8.96 -0.05
N GLY A 25 22.53 9.32 -1.34
CA GLY A 25 21.35 9.87 -2.02
C GLY A 25 20.17 8.91 -2.01
N ARG A 26 20.40 7.64 -2.36
CA ARG A 26 19.36 6.59 -2.40
C ARG A 26 18.81 6.24 -1.02
N ARG A 27 19.66 6.21 0.01
CA ARG A 27 19.18 6.01 1.38
C ARG A 27 18.29 7.17 1.84
N TYR A 28 18.63 8.39 1.44
CA TYR A 28 17.85 9.57 1.80
C TYR A 28 16.49 9.62 1.10
N SER A 29 16.42 9.33 -0.21
CA SER A 29 15.14 9.25 -0.95
C SER A 29 14.21 8.22 -0.35
N GLN A 30 14.74 7.04 -0.03
CA GLN A 30 13.99 5.96 0.60
C GLN A 30 13.46 6.34 1.99
N PHE A 31 14.32 6.91 2.85
CA PHE A 31 13.90 7.38 4.18
C PHE A 31 12.78 8.42 4.08
N LEU A 32 12.94 9.39 3.16
CA LEU A 32 11.95 10.44 2.95
C LEU A 32 10.62 9.86 2.46
N ALA A 33 10.64 8.90 1.51
CA ALA A 33 9.44 8.25 1.02
C ALA A 33 8.69 7.47 2.13
N GLN A 34 9.40 6.75 3.01
CA GLN A 34 8.78 6.07 4.14
C GLN A 34 8.15 7.05 5.14
N SER A 35 8.86 8.15 5.44
CA SER A 35 8.36 9.21 6.33
C SER A 35 7.11 9.89 5.77
N LEU A 36 7.11 10.21 4.47
CA LEU A 36 5.95 10.78 3.78
C LEU A 36 4.75 9.83 3.78
N ASN A 37 4.96 8.51 3.60
CA ASN A 37 3.89 7.53 3.69
C ASN A 37 3.21 7.53 5.08
N ASN A 38 3.99 7.58 6.16
CA ASN A 38 3.45 7.62 7.52
C ASN A 38 2.76 8.96 7.83
N LYS A 39 3.34 10.09 7.38
CA LYS A 39 2.71 11.42 7.49
C LYS A 39 1.35 11.45 6.79
N ALA A 40 1.26 10.91 5.57
CA ALA A 40 0.02 10.84 4.82
C ALA A 40 -1.03 9.95 5.50
N SER A 41 -0.60 8.90 6.20
CA SER A 41 -1.51 8.04 6.97
C SER A 41 -2.24 8.81 8.08
N ILE A 42 -1.54 9.73 8.75
CA ILE A 42 -2.13 10.65 9.74
C ILE A 42 -3.10 11.63 9.05
N GLN A 43 -2.72 12.17 7.89
CA GLN A 43 -3.60 13.08 7.13
C GLN A 43 -4.90 12.40 6.67
N ILE A 44 -4.83 11.15 6.18
CA ILE A 44 -6.01 10.35 5.81
C ILE A 44 -6.93 10.18 7.02
N SER A 45 -6.37 9.84 8.18
CA SER A 45 -7.13 9.67 9.42
C SER A 45 -7.83 10.96 9.86
N ASN A 46 -7.23 12.12 9.56
CA ASN A 46 -7.80 13.44 9.84
C ASN A 46 -8.78 13.95 8.77
N GLY A 47 -8.99 13.21 7.68
CA GLY A 47 -9.83 13.64 6.55
C GLY A 47 -9.16 14.66 5.61
N ASN A 48 -7.85 14.90 5.75
CA ASN A 48 -7.05 15.80 4.91
C ASN A 48 -6.57 15.05 3.66
N TYR A 49 -7.52 14.64 2.81
CA TYR A 49 -7.24 13.71 1.70
C TYR A 49 -6.37 14.34 0.60
N ASP A 50 -6.50 15.64 0.34
CA ASP A 50 -5.73 16.32 -0.71
C ASP A 50 -4.24 16.43 -0.35
N GLU A 51 -3.94 16.78 0.90
CA GLU A 51 -2.58 16.79 1.42
C GLU A 51 -1.97 15.38 1.42
N ALA A 52 -2.77 14.37 1.82
CA ALA A 52 -2.33 12.97 1.79
C ALA A 52 -1.99 12.50 0.37
N ILE A 53 -2.84 12.78 -0.61
CA ILE A 53 -2.60 12.43 -2.01
C ILE A 53 -1.33 13.11 -2.52
N SER A 54 -1.10 14.38 -2.17
CA SER A 54 0.12 15.10 -2.55
C SER A 54 1.38 14.48 -1.94
N ASP A 55 1.38 14.23 -0.63
CA ASP A 55 2.54 13.65 0.08
C ASP A 55 2.84 12.22 -0.44
N LEU A 56 1.81 11.41 -0.68
CA LEU A 56 1.96 10.05 -1.22
C LEU A 56 2.43 10.02 -2.67
N SER A 57 1.94 10.95 -3.52
CA SER A 57 2.41 11.05 -4.90
C SER A 57 3.90 11.38 -4.94
N TYR A 58 4.34 12.31 -4.07
CA TYR A 58 5.76 12.64 -3.94
C TYR A 58 6.58 11.46 -3.39
N ALA A 59 6.06 10.73 -2.40
CA ALA A 59 6.69 9.51 -1.89
C ALA A 59 6.85 8.43 -2.98
N LEU A 60 5.85 8.29 -3.85
CA LEU A 60 5.87 7.33 -4.94
C LEU A 60 6.95 7.69 -5.97
N ASP A 61 7.05 8.96 -6.35
CA ASP A 61 8.09 9.46 -7.27
C ASP A 61 9.50 9.20 -6.72
N LEU A 62 9.72 9.45 -5.42
CA LEU A 62 10.99 9.14 -4.75
C LEU A 62 11.29 7.64 -4.78
N SER A 63 10.30 6.79 -4.44
CA SER A 63 10.50 5.33 -4.37
C SER A 63 10.71 4.65 -5.72
N THR A 64 10.25 5.27 -6.81
CA THR A 64 10.38 4.72 -8.17
C THR A 64 11.62 5.23 -8.90
N SER A 65 12.12 6.41 -8.53
CA SER A 65 13.36 6.96 -9.09
C SER A 65 14.55 6.01 -8.86
N ASP A 66 14.63 5.41 -7.67
CA ASP A 66 15.69 4.47 -7.30
C ASP A 66 15.65 3.16 -8.12
N LEU A 67 14.49 2.80 -8.69
CA LEU A 67 14.34 1.57 -9.49
C LEU A 67 14.89 1.70 -10.92
N ASN A 68 15.04 2.94 -11.42
CA ASN A 68 15.43 3.20 -12.80
C ASN A 68 16.95 3.31 -12.99
N GLU A 69 17.71 3.66 -11.95
CA GLU A 69 19.16 3.93 -12.06
C GLU A 69 20.02 2.67 -12.18
N ASN A 70 19.50 1.50 -11.81
CA ASN A 70 20.33 0.28 -11.73
C ASN A 70 20.65 -0.36 -13.09
N GLY A 71 20.27 0.24 -14.23
CA GLY A 71 20.84 -0.07 -15.55
C GLY A 71 20.67 -1.50 -16.08
N GLU A 72 20.07 -2.41 -15.31
CA GLU A 72 19.70 -3.74 -15.78
C GLU A 72 18.52 -3.59 -16.74
N THR A 73 18.84 -3.41 -18.02
CA THR A 73 17.95 -3.30 -19.18
C THR A 73 17.10 -4.56 -19.43
N SER A 74 16.93 -5.45 -18.44
CA SER A 74 15.96 -6.53 -18.52
C SER A 74 14.64 -6.08 -17.89
N MET A 75 13.80 -5.42 -18.71
CA MET A 75 12.39 -5.12 -18.43
C MET A 75 12.10 -4.79 -16.97
N CYS A 76 12.47 -3.58 -16.52
CA CYS A 76 11.93 -3.08 -15.28
C CYS A 76 10.41 -2.91 -15.51
N PRO A 77 9.54 -3.63 -14.78
CA PRO A 77 8.09 -3.53 -15.00
C PRO A 77 7.58 -2.10 -14.72
N PHE A 78 8.39 -1.24 -14.11
CA PHE A 78 8.12 0.17 -13.81
C PHE A 78 8.36 1.14 -14.96
N GLN A 79 8.98 0.73 -16.06
CA GLN A 79 9.12 1.61 -17.22
C GLN A 79 7.76 1.96 -17.87
N GLU A 80 6.74 1.14 -17.64
CA GLU A 80 5.34 1.42 -17.99
C GLU A 80 4.57 2.20 -16.90
N PHE A 81 5.15 2.36 -15.69
CA PHE A 81 4.49 2.92 -14.49
C PHE A 81 4.94 4.35 -14.14
N SER A 82 5.48 5.13 -15.08
CA SER A 82 5.52 6.59 -14.92
C SER A 82 4.09 7.05 -14.63
N LEU A 83 3.84 7.66 -13.46
CA LEU A 83 2.49 8.02 -13.00
C LEU A 83 1.70 8.77 -14.09
N GLY A 84 2.38 9.66 -14.82
CA GLY A 84 1.82 10.42 -15.94
C GLY A 84 1.57 9.61 -17.21
N SER A 85 2.37 8.59 -17.52
CA SER A 85 2.15 7.72 -18.69
C SER A 85 1.16 6.58 -18.41
N PHE A 86 1.12 6.06 -17.18
CA PHE A 86 0.23 4.96 -16.82
C PHE A 86 -1.21 5.42 -16.56
N LEU A 87 -1.43 6.60 -15.97
CA LEU A 87 -2.79 7.17 -15.86
C LEU A 87 -3.45 7.32 -17.23
N MET A 88 -2.64 7.60 -18.27
CA MET A 88 -3.10 7.70 -19.66
C MET A 88 -3.31 6.32 -20.30
N VAL A 89 -2.40 5.35 -20.11
CA VAL A 89 -2.54 3.99 -20.69
C VAL A 89 -3.62 3.16 -20.00
N ALA A 90 -3.80 3.30 -18.69
CA ALA A 90 -4.85 2.62 -17.92
C ALA A 90 -6.26 3.18 -18.19
N LEU A 91 -6.37 4.38 -18.79
CA LEU A 91 -7.63 4.91 -19.31
C LEU A 91 -8.04 4.30 -20.66
N GLU A 92 -7.07 3.81 -21.45
CA GLU A 92 -7.32 3.33 -22.81
C GLU A 92 -7.54 1.81 -22.90
N LYS A 93 -7.18 1.04 -21.85
CA LYS A 93 -7.39 -0.41 -21.77
C LYS A 93 -8.44 -0.80 -20.72
N GLU A 94 -9.68 -0.35 -20.88
CA GLU A 94 -10.81 -1.02 -20.25
C GLU A 94 -11.21 -2.27 -21.06
N GLU A 95 -10.47 -3.38 -20.95
CA GLU A 95 -10.95 -4.69 -21.44
C GLU A 95 -10.67 -5.83 -20.43
N GLU A 96 -11.60 -5.95 -19.50
CA GLU A 96 -12.36 -7.16 -19.09
C GLU A 96 -11.71 -8.48 -18.59
N GLN A 97 -10.41 -8.77 -18.65
CA GLN A 97 -10.00 -10.19 -18.39
C GLN A 97 -9.04 -10.50 -17.22
N HIS A 98 -8.41 -9.53 -16.56
CA HIS A 98 -7.31 -9.88 -15.63
C HIS A 98 -7.66 -10.12 -14.16
N PHE A 99 -8.90 -9.91 -13.74
CA PHE A 99 -9.32 -10.24 -12.36
C PHE A 99 -9.75 -11.70 -12.18
N CYS A 100 -9.91 -12.45 -13.28
CA CYS A 100 -10.03 -13.91 -13.23
C CYS A 100 -8.63 -14.49 -12.97
N LEU A 101 -8.34 -14.80 -11.71
CA LEU A 101 -7.29 -15.77 -11.44
C LEU A 101 -7.69 -17.09 -12.10
N ASP A 102 -6.80 -17.67 -12.91
CA ASP A 102 -6.83 -19.06 -13.33
C ASP A 102 -6.64 -19.98 -12.09
N VAL A 103 -7.63 -20.03 -11.19
CA VAL A 103 -7.61 -20.92 -10.01
C VAL A 103 -7.81 -22.39 -10.44
N ASP A 104 -8.28 -22.64 -11.67
CA ASP A 104 -8.64 -23.97 -12.16
C ASP A 104 -7.61 -24.63 -13.08
N ARG A 105 -6.34 -24.20 -13.11
CA ARG A 105 -5.31 -24.97 -13.82
C ARG A 105 -4.67 -25.96 -12.85
N PRO A 106 -5.06 -27.25 -12.83
CA PRO A 106 -4.36 -28.26 -12.05
C PRO A 106 -2.91 -28.28 -12.49
N ALA A 107 -2.00 -28.03 -11.56
CA ALA A 107 -0.58 -28.20 -11.81
C ALA A 107 -0.35 -29.68 -12.10
N ASP A 108 -0.03 -30.01 -13.36
CA ASP A 108 0.55 -31.31 -13.70
C ASP A 108 1.85 -31.45 -12.89
N ILE A 109 1.80 -32.29 -11.86
CA ILE A 109 2.95 -32.66 -11.04
C ILE A 109 3.85 -33.56 -11.89
N GLN A 110 4.72 -32.95 -12.70
CA GLN A 110 5.89 -33.64 -13.23
C GLN A 110 7.00 -33.58 -12.17
N GLN A 111 7.41 -34.76 -11.70
CA GLN A 111 8.52 -34.92 -10.77
C GLN A 111 9.83 -34.43 -11.43
N PRO A 112 10.61 -33.53 -10.78
CA PRO A 112 11.87 -33.10 -11.34
C PRO A 112 13.00 -34.11 -11.05
N GLU A 113 13.65 -34.56 -12.13
CA GLU A 113 14.91 -35.30 -12.06
C GLU A 113 16.02 -34.42 -11.44
N ARG A 114 16.82 -35.05 -10.57
CA ARG A 114 17.89 -34.44 -9.80
C ARG A 114 19.02 -33.96 -10.73
N SER A 115 19.32 -32.66 -10.72
CA SER A 115 20.62 -32.16 -11.18
C SER A 115 21.27 -31.29 -10.10
N SER A 116 22.48 -31.71 -9.71
CA SER A 116 23.31 -31.06 -8.70
C SER A 116 24.26 -30.07 -9.36
N PHE A 117 24.06 -28.78 -9.11
CA PHE A 117 25.11 -27.79 -9.31
C PHE A 117 24.93 -26.67 -8.28
N CYS A 118 25.92 -26.52 -7.40
CA CYS A 118 26.00 -25.46 -6.40
C CYS A 118 26.89 -24.34 -6.94
N SER A 119 26.46 -23.10 -6.79
CA SER A 119 27.34 -21.95 -6.80
C SER A 119 26.89 -21.00 -5.69
N GLU A 120 27.87 -20.56 -4.91
CA GLU A 120 27.76 -19.80 -3.68
C GLU A 120 27.53 -18.29 -3.91
N ASN A 121 26.87 -17.70 -2.90
CA ASN A 121 27.02 -16.35 -2.35
C ASN A 121 26.53 -15.13 -3.14
N THR A 122 25.32 -14.71 -2.80
CA THR A 122 25.03 -13.32 -2.41
C THR A 122 23.95 -13.35 -1.34
N ASP A 123 24.36 -13.32 -0.06
CA ASP A 123 23.46 -13.13 1.08
C ASP A 123 22.85 -11.72 1.01
N ARG A 124 21.69 -11.61 0.36
CA ARG A 124 20.79 -10.48 0.57
C ARG A 124 19.81 -10.89 1.67
N ASN A 125 20.08 -10.43 2.89
CA ASN A 125 19.14 -10.46 4.01
C ASN A 125 17.88 -9.67 3.63
N TYR A 126 16.89 -10.34 3.05
CA TYR A 126 15.52 -9.85 3.03
C TYR A 126 14.90 -10.22 4.38
N GLU A 127 14.94 -9.29 5.34
CA GLU A 127 14.27 -9.47 6.63
C GLU A 127 12.74 -9.53 6.44
N ASP A 128 12.08 -10.28 7.34
CA ASP A 128 10.65 -10.61 7.33
C ASP A 128 9.78 -9.33 7.25
N LEU A 129 9.00 -9.22 6.18
CA LEU A 129 8.17 -8.05 5.88
C LEU A 129 7.04 -7.80 6.89
N ASP A 130 6.67 -8.84 7.65
CA ASP A 130 5.69 -8.76 8.74
C ASP A 130 6.12 -7.75 9.81
N ASP A 131 7.43 -7.60 10.06
CA ASP A 131 7.93 -6.70 11.11
C ASP A 131 7.98 -5.23 10.66
N CYS A 132 8.09 -4.98 9.34
CA CYS A 132 8.22 -3.62 8.80
C CYS A 132 6.90 -2.97 8.38
N VAL A 133 5.82 -3.72 8.27
CA VAL A 133 4.49 -3.18 7.93
C VAL A 133 3.62 -3.24 9.16
N THR A 134 3.40 -2.08 9.80
CA THR A 134 2.46 -1.98 10.91
C THR A 134 1.13 -1.46 10.39
N MET A 135 0.07 -2.24 10.58
CA MET A 135 -1.29 -1.71 10.57
C MET A 135 -1.57 -1.32 12.01
N GLU A 136 -1.35 -0.06 12.35
CA GLU A 136 -1.70 0.43 13.68
C GLU A 136 -3.22 0.36 13.79
N ASP A 137 -3.72 -0.55 14.63
CA ASP A 137 -5.09 -0.49 15.08
C ASP A 137 -5.23 0.87 15.78
N ASN A 138 -5.92 1.80 15.13
CA ASN A 138 -6.31 3.11 15.67
C ASN A 138 -7.33 2.90 16.82
N ASP A 139 -6.93 2.19 17.86
CA ASP A 139 -7.55 2.31 19.16
C ASP A 139 -7.19 3.71 19.65
N GLU A 140 -8.20 4.59 19.68
CA GLU A 140 -8.21 6.03 19.97
C GLU A 140 -7.43 6.51 21.23
N SER A 141 -6.75 5.60 21.95
CA SER A 141 -6.16 5.84 23.27
C SER A 141 -4.63 5.92 23.34
N THR A 142 -3.89 5.65 22.25
CA THR A 142 -2.41 5.63 22.32
C THR A 142 -1.72 6.41 21.19
N PHE A 143 -2.17 7.63 20.87
CA PHE A 143 -1.41 8.53 20.02
C PHE A 143 -0.29 9.20 20.83
N VAL A 144 0.90 8.60 20.83
CA VAL A 144 2.11 9.24 21.35
C VAL A 144 2.50 10.32 20.35
N GLY A 145 2.34 11.59 20.72
CA GLY A 145 2.62 12.73 19.85
C GLY A 145 4.02 12.63 19.25
N PHE A 146 4.08 12.44 17.93
CA PHE A 146 5.31 12.53 17.17
C PHE A 146 5.67 14.02 17.07
N ASP A 147 6.54 14.50 17.96
CA ASP A 147 7.10 15.84 17.84
C ASP A 147 7.89 15.90 16.53
N ALA A 148 7.34 16.63 15.56
CA ALA A 148 7.95 16.92 14.26
C ALA A 148 9.16 17.87 14.41
N ALA A 149 10.17 17.44 15.16
CA ALA A 149 11.43 18.13 15.37
C ALA A 149 12.53 17.62 14.42
N THR A 150 12.22 17.52 13.12
CA THR A 150 13.21 17.25 12.07
C THR A 150 12.85 17.99 10.79
N SER A 151 12.89 19.33 10.83
CA SER A 151 13.34 20.17 9.70
C SER A 151 13.44 21.63 10.15
N ASN A 152 14.60 22.02 10.68
CA ASN A 152 15.00 23.42 10.84
C ASN A 152 16.53 23.47 10.89
N MET A 153 17.16 23.10 9.78
CA MET A 153 18.54 23.46 9.45
C MET A 153 18.46 24.21 8.12
N ILE A 154 18.90 25.48 8.15
CA ILE A 154 19.01 26.47 7.05
C ILE A 154 17.99 27.63 7.17
N GLU A 155 18.41 28.65 7.95
CA GLU A 155 18.32 30.11 7.72
C GLU A 155 18.24 30.87 9.06
N SER A 156 19.42 31.21 9.59
CA SER A 156 19.56 32.28 10.58
C SER A 156 19.55 33.62 9.86
N GLY A 157 18.48 34.39 10.04
CA GLY A 157 18.37 35.78 9.59
C GLY A 157 17.16 36.45 10.20
N GLY A 158 17.35 37.13 11.33
CA GLY A 158 16.28 37.60 12.20
C GLY A 158 15.32 38.63 11.60
N SER A 159 14.07 38.60 12.06
CA SER A 159 13.24 39.79 12.18
C SER A 159 12.09 39.53 13.17
N HIS A 160 12.12 40.24 14.30
CA HIS A 160 11.04 40.24 15.28
C HIS A 160 9.79 40.87 14.66
N ARG A 161 8.74 40.05 14.42
CA ARG A 161 7.41 40.56 14.07
C ARG A 161 6.37 39.95 15.01
N ASN A 162 5.83 40.81 15.87
CA ASN A 162 4.72 40.56 16.77
C ASN A 162 3.54 39.88 16.05
N GLN A 163 3.24 38.63 16.40
CA GLN A 163 1.97 38.00 16.08
C GLN A 163 1.10 37.97 17.34
N ARG A 164 0.04 38.79 17.30
CA ARG A 164 -1.12 38.67 18.17
C ARG A 164 -1.83 37.37 17.79
N SER A 165 -1.89 36.45 18.74
CA SER A 165 -2.71 35.24 18.68
C SER A 165 -4.19 35.63 18.72
N SER A 166 -4.87 35.46 17.59
CA SER A 166 -6.33 35.45 17.51
C SER A 166 -6.84 34.11 18.07
N PRO A 167 -7.80 34.08 19.01
CA PRO A 167 -8.43 32.84 19.43
C PRO A 167 -9.35 32.35 18.31
N LEU A 168 -8.89 31.38 17.51
CA LEU A 168 -9.75 30.66 16.59
C LEU A 168 -10.69 29.76 17.42
N SER A 169 -11.98 30.03 17.29
CA SER A 169 -13.09 29.31 17.93
C SER A 169 -13.00 27.80 17.68
N ARG A 170 -13.01 27.07 18.79
CA ARG A 170 -13.03 25.60 18.90
C ARG A 170 -14.42 25.02 18.60
N ASP A 171 -15.39 25.84 18.21
CA ASP A 171 -16.81 25.47 18.11
C ASP A 171 -17.18 24.86 16.74
N LYS A 172 -16.31 24.94 15.72
CA LYS A 172 -16.58 24.34 14.40
C LYS A 172 -16.13 22.88 14.26
N ALA A 173 -15.28 22.38 15.15
CA ALA A 173 -14.82 20.98 15.10
C ALA A 173 -15.83 19.99 15.74
N GLN A 174 -16.81 20.46 16.51
CA GLN A 174 -17.85 19.62 17.09
C GLN A 174 -19.11 19.47 16.22
N GLU A 175 -19.26 20.29 15.17
CA GLU A 175 -20.44 20.21 14.29
C GLU A 175 -20.35 19.06 13.26
N LEU A 176 -19.14 18.54 12.99
CA LEU A 176 -18.93 17.36 12.12
C LEU A 176 -19.06 16.01 12.86
N ILE A 177 -19.20 16.01 14.20
CA ILE A 177 -19.28 14.79 15.03
C ILE A 177 -20.71 14.56 15.54
N SER A 178 -21.66 15.47 15.27
CA SER A 178 -23.08 15.33 15.62
C SER A 178 -23.94 14.75 14.48
N LEU A 179 -23.38 13.83 13.67
CA LEU A 179 -24.15 12.94 12.78
C LEU A 179 -24.53 11.64 13.50
N LYS A 180 -25.01 11.75 14.75
CA LYS A 180 -25.63 10.62 15.45
C LYS A 180 -26.98 10.29 14.79
N SER A 181 -26.89 9.30 13.89
CA SER A 181 -27.65 8.05 13.97
C SER A 181 -29.12 8.08 13.55
N ASN A 182 -29.36 8.12 12.22
CA ASN A 182 -30.40 7.30 11.61
C ASN A 182 -29.84 5.87 11.45
N GLU A 183 -29.76 5.10 12.54
CA GLU A 183 -29.15 3.74 12.56
C GLU A 183 -29.86 2.78 11.58
N ASP A 184 -31.12 3.04 11.26
CA ASP A 184 -31.92 2.14 10.41
C ASP A 184 -31.46 2.05 8.95
N ASN A 185 -30.61 2.97 8.46
CA ASN A 185 -30.06 2.92 7.10
C ASN A 185 -28.60 2.48 7.01
N GLU A 186 -27.91 2.29 8.15
CA GLU A 186 -26.47 2.04 8.17
C GLU A 186 -26.10 0.64 7.65
N HIS A 187 -27.01 -0.34 7.79
CA HIS A 187 -26.82 -1.70 7.27
C HIS A 187 -26.68 -1.80 5.75
N LYS A 188 -26.90 -0.71 5.01
CA LYS A 188 -26.72 -0.69 3.57
C LYS A 188 -25.38 -0.13 3.14
N GLU A 189 -24.52 0.49 3.95
CA GLU A 189 -23.34 1.15 3.36
C GLU A 189 -22.21 0.19 2.98
N GLY A 190 -22.19 -1.02 3.57
CA GLY A 190 -21.10 -1.99 3.34
C GLY A 190 -19.80 -1.54 4.00
N PHE A 191 -18.94 -2.49 4.32
CA PHE A 191 -17.71 -2.20 5.02
C PHE A 191 -16.57 -1.83 4.06
N ILE A 192 -15.93 -0.70 4.31
CA ILE A 192 -14.75 -0.22 3.58
C ILE A 192 -13.57 -0.22 4.55
N TYR A 193 -12.47 -0.84 4.14
CA TYR A 193 -11.24 -0.77 4.91
C TYR A 193 -10.59 0.60 4.71
N SER A 194 -10.50 1.38 5.78
CA SER A 194 -10.11 2.79 5.78
C SER A 194 -8.78 3.09 6.49
N CYS A 195 -8.09 2.07 7.00
CA CYS A 195 -6.84 2.24 7.75
C CYS A 195 -5.63 2.19 6.78
N PRO A 196 -4.84 3.27 6.65
CA PRO A 196 -3.64 3.26 5.81
C PRO A 196 -2.57 2.28 6.33
N LEU A 197 -1.68 1.84 5.44
CA LEU A 197 -0.53 1.01 5.78
C LEU A 197 0.66 1.88 6.18
N CYS A 198 1.16 1.70 7.39
CA CYS A 198 2.32 2.42 7.91
C CYS A 198 3.58 1.56 7.84
N VAL A 199 4.72 2.23 7.66
CA VAL A 199 6.04 1.63 7.83
C VAL A 199 6.39 1.68 9.31
N ASN A 200 6.88 0.57 9.85
CA ASN A 200 7.35 0.51 11.23
C ASN A 200 8.44 1.58 11.48
N SER A 201 8.27 2.37 12.53
CA SER A 201 9.23 3.41 12.93
C SER A 201 10.65 2.87 13.12
N ARG A 202 10.78 1.61 13.55
CA ARG A 202 12.07 0.92 13.64
C ARG A 202 12.72 0.72 12.27
N CYS A 203 11.96 0.27 11.27
CA CYS A 203 12.47 0.09 9.91
C CYS A 203 12.89 1.44 9.29
N ILE A 204 12.20 2.53 9.60
CA ILE A 204 12.61 3.89 9.20
C ILE A 204 13.93 4.28 9.88
N ALA A 205 14.04 4.09 11.20
CA ALA A 205 15.21 4.46 11.99
C ALA A 205 16.47 3.67 11.59
N GLU A 206 16.30 2.39 11.25
CA GLU A 206 17.37 1.49 10.81
C GLU A 206 17.70 1.65 9.31
N GLY A 207 16.93 2.47 8.58
CA GLY A 207 17.13 2.70 7.15
C GLY A 207 16.88 1.45 6.30
N HIS A 208 15.92 0.63 6.70
CA HIS A 208 15.59 -0.62 6.01
C HIS A 208 15.07 -0.38 4.61
N ASN A 209 15.62 -1.14 3.66
CA ASN A 209 15.19 -1.08 2.28
C ASN A 209 13.97 -1.99 2.04
N LEU A 210 12.80 -1.38 1.94
CA LEU A 210 11.54 -2.10 1.70
C LEU A 210 11.34 -2.58 0.25
N GLY A 211 12.23 -2.17 -0.67
CA GLY A 211 12.15 -2.51 -2.09
C GLY A 211 10.76 -2.24 -2.67
N LEU A 212 10.18 -3.25 -3.34
CA LEU A 212 8.85 -3.17 -3.97
C LEU A 212 7.69 -3.05 -2.97
N VAL A 213 7.91 -3.28 -1.68
CA VAL A 213 6.84 -3.20 -0.68
C VAL A 213 6.41 -1.76 -0.46
N LEU A 214 7.36 -0.83 -0.43
CA LEU A 214 7.06 0.58 -0.20
C LEU A 214 6.18 1.18 -1.33
N PRO A 215 6.49 1.05 -2.63
CA PRO A 215 5.59 1.48 -3.70
C PRO A 215 4.19 0.85 -3.61
N VAL A 216 4.09 -0.44 -3.25
CA VAL A 216 2.80 -1.14 -3.11
C VAL A 216 1.97 -0.55 -1.96
N MET A 217 2.59 -0.26 -0.81
CA MET A 217 1.94 0.41 0.32
C MET A 217 1.49 1.82 -0.05
N ILE A 218 2.36 2.60 -0.69
CA ILE A 218 2.05 3.97 -1.12
C ILE A 218 0.86 3.97 -2.08
N LEU A 219 0.85 3.10 -3.09
CA LEU A 219 -0.27 2.97 -4.04
C LEU A 219 -1.59 2.61 -3.36
N PHE A 220 -1.53 1.69 -2.40
CA PHE A 220 -2.70 1.33 -1.61
C PHE A 220 -3.23 2.51 -0.79
N ASN A 221 -2.34 3.27 -0.15
CA ASN A 221 -2.71 4.46 0.62
C ASN A 221 -3.28 5.58 -0.26
N ILE A 222 -2.75 5.76 -1.48
CA ILE A 222 -3.33 6.67 -2.48
C ILE A 222 -4.74 6.22 -2.84
N ALA A 223 -4.93 4.92 -3.09
CA ALA A 223 -6.24 4.35 -3.39
C ALA A 223 -7.26 4.59 -2.27
N ILE A 224 -6.84 4.40 -1.01
CA ILE A 224 -7.66 4.71 0.17
C ILE A 224 -8.02 6.20 0.20
N ALA A 225 -7.05 7.10 0.04
CA ALA A 225 -7.28 8.53 0.12
C ALA A 225 -8.33 8.99 -0.92
N HIS A 226 -8.21 8.53 -2.17
CA HIS A 226 -9.21 8.80 -3.21
C HIS A 226 -10.58 8.19 -2.89
N HIS A 227 -10.62 6.95 -2.39
CA HIS A 227 -11.87 6.27 -2.04
C HIS A 227 -12.61 7.00 -0.92
N LEU A 228 -11.91 7.36 0.16
CA LEU A 228 -12.49 8.08 1.29
C LEU A 228 -12.89 9.52 0.91
N LYS A 229 -12.09 10.20 0.08
CA LYS A 229 -12.46 11.50 -0.49
C LYS A 229 -13.75 11.40 -1.30
N ALA A 230 -13.87 10.40 -2.17
CA ALA A 230 -15.08 10.18 -2.96
C ALA A 230 -16.34 9.98 -2.10
N ILE A 231 -16.23 9.24 -1.00
CA ILE A 231 -17.34 9.02 -0.05
C ILE A 231 -17.69 10.32 0.67
N SER A 232 -16.68 11.11 1.07
CA SER A 232 -16.95 12.40 1.72
C SER A 232 -17.69 13.37 0.79
N LEU A 233 -17.30 13.41 -0.49
CA LEU A 233 -17.98 14.22 -1.52
C LEU A 233 -19.40 13.72 -1.79
N SER A 234 -19.62 12.40 -1.87
CA SER A 234 -20.95 11.84 -2.15
C SER A 234 -21.96 12.12 -1.03
N LYS A 235 -21.49 12.21 0.22
CA LYS A 235 -22.32 12.59 1.38
C LYS A 235 -22.81 14.04 1.31
N ILE A 236 -22.04 14.92 0.68
CA ILE A 236 -22.37 16.35 0.51
C ILE A 236 -23.16 16.59 -0.78
N ALA A 237 -23.02 15.70 -1.76
CA ALA A 237 -23.60 15.86 -3.09
C ALA A 237 -25.14 15.86 -3.07
N THR A 238 -25.73 16.97 -3.51
CA THR A 238 -27.13 17.00 -3.91
C THR A 238 -27.27 16.47 -5.35
N ALA A 239 -28.43 15.86 -5.64
CA ALA A 239 -28.73 15.30 -6.96
C ALA A 239 -28.53 16.37 -8.06
N GLY A 240 -27.58 16.14 -8.97
CA GLY A 240 -27.25 17.03 -10.08
C GLY A 240 -26.12 18.03 -9.84
N SER A 241 -25.41 17.96 -8.70
CA SER A 241 -24.27 18.85 -8.43
C SER A 241 -22.96 18.35 -9.06
N THR A 242 -22.04 19.29 -9.33
CA THR A 242 -20.67 19.01 -9.80
C THR A 242 -19.89 18.07 -8.89
N THR A 243 -20.21 18.08 -7.59
CA THR A 243 -19.58 17.20 -6.59
C THR A 243 -19.85 15.70 -6.82
N ALA A 244 -20.97 15.34 -7.45
CA ALA A 244 -21.27 13.95 -7.79
C ALA A 244 -20.34 13.43 -8.90
N MET A 245 -20.01 14.29 -9.87
CA MET A 245 -19.05 13.97 -10.93
C MET A 245 -17.64 13.83 -10.36
N GLU A 246 -17.22 14.76 -9.49
CA GLU A 246 -15.92 14.68 -8.81
C GLU A 246 -15.81 13.41 -7.94
N SER A 247 -16.85 13.05 -7.18
CA SER A 247 -16.91 11.80 -6.41
C SER A 247 -16.71 10.57 -7.30
N PHE A 248 -17.37 10.54 -8.46
CA PHE A 248 -17.22 9.44 -9.42
C PHE A 248 -15.80 9.35 -10.01
N GLU A 249 -15.18 10.48 -10.35
CA GLU A 249 -13.79 10.53 -10.82
C GLU A 249 -12.82 10.01 -9.76
N MET A 250 -13.01 10.41 -8.50
CA MET A 250 -12.20 9.93 -7.37
C MET A 250 -12.35 8.42 -7.16
N MET A 251 -13.57 7.86 -7.32
CA MET A 251 -13.79 6.40 -7.28
C MET A 251 -13.04 5.66 -8.39
N GLN A 252 -13.04 6.20 -9.61
CA GLN A 252 -12.28 5.62 -10.72
C GLN A 252 -10.78 5.64 -10.46
N GLN A 253 -10.26 6.76 -9.92
CA GLN A 253 -8.85 6.86 -9.55
C GLN A 253 -8.49 5.84 -8.47
N ALA A 254 -9.30 5.72 -7.41
CA ALA A 254 -9.11 4.71 -6.37
C ALA A 254 -9.05 3.29 -6.96
N SER A 255 -9.98 2.94 -7.86
CA SER A 255 -10.00 1.64 -8.53
C SER A 255 -8.69 1.34 -9.28
N LYS A 256 -8.16 2.33 -10.01
CA LYS A 256 -6.89 2.19 -10.76
C LYS A 256 -5.72 1.91 -9.83
N PHE A 257 -5.61 2.67 -8.74
CA PHE A 257 -4.52 2.50 -7.78
C PHE A 257 -4.60 1.16 -7.04
N TYR A 258 -5.80 0.69 -6.67
CA TYR A 258 -5.99 -0.65 -6.12
C TYR A 258 -5.56 -1.75 -7.10
N HIS A 259 -5.93 -1.65 -8.38
CA HIS A 259 -5.49 -2.60 -9.40
C HIS A 259 -3.97 -2.61 -9.56
N LEU A 260 -3.35 -1.43 -9.62
CA LEU A 260 -1.90 -1.32 -9.76
C LEU A 260 -1.17 -1.92 -8.55
N ALA A 261 -1.63 -1.63 -7.34
CA ALA A 261 -1.08 -2.20 -6.11
C ALA A 261 -1.19 -3.74 -6.11
N TYR A 262 -2.34 -4.27 -6.53
CA TYR A 262 -2.56 -5.72 -6.66
C TYR A 262 -1.63 -6.36 -7.70
N GLU A 263 -1.47 -5.75 -8.87
CA GLU A 263 -0.60 -6.28 -9.92
C GLU A 263 0.87 -6.31 -9.50
N LEU A 264 1.35 -5.26 -8.84
CA LEU A 264 2.71 -5.20 -8.31
C LEU A 264 2.95 -6.27 -7.25
N GLN A 265 2.00 -6.46 -6.34
CA GLN A 265 2.07 -7.53 -5.35
C GLN A 265 2.09 -8.92 -6.02
N ARG A 266 1.21 -9.16 -6.99
CA ARG A 266 1.17 -10.43 -7.75
C ARG A 266 2.49 -10.71 -8.47
N LYS A 267 3.07 -9.71 -9.14
CA LYS A 267 4.37 -9.83 -9.82
C LYS A 267 5.50 -10.16 -8.84
N LYS A 268 5.48 -9.56 -7.65
CA LYS A 268 6.44 -9.84 -6.58
C LYS A 268 6.34 -11.31 -6.12
N THR A 269 5.13 -11.80 -5.86
CA THR A 269 4.90 -13.20 -5.46
C THR A 269 5.34 -14.18 -6.54
N LEU A 270 5.04 -13.90 -7.81
CA LEU A 270 5.44 -14.76 -8.94
C LEU A 270 6.97 -14.87 -9.08
N ARG A 271 7.70 -13.74 -8.97
CA ARG A 271 9.16 -13.75 -9.02
C ARG A 271 9.75 -14.61 -7.90
N ARG A 272 9.17 -14.55 -6.70
CA ARG A 272 9.63 -15.38 -5.56
C ARG A 272 9.45 -16.87 -5.84
N GLN A 273 8.28 -17.30 -6.32
CA GLN A 273 8.01 -18.71 -6.64
C GLN A 273 9.03 -19.31 -7.62
N GLN A 274 9.62 -18.51 -8.51
CA GLN A 274 10.66 -18.97 -9.43
C GLN A 274 12.00 -19.23 -8.74
N HIS A 275 12.32 -18.48 -7.68
CA HIS A 275 13.57 -18.60 -6.94
C HIS A 275 13.52 -19.62 -5.80
N THR A 276 12.36 -19.85 -5.17
CA THR A 276 12.27 -20.69 -3.95
C THR A 276 12.27 -22.21 -4.21
N LYS A 277 12.53 -22.70 -5.43
CA LYS A 277 12.61 -24.15 -5.71
C LYS A 277 13.69 -24.92 -4.92
N ARG A 278 14.53 -24.25 -4.13
CA ARG A 278 15.66 -24.88 -3.41
C ARG A 278 15.56 -24.94 -1.88
N ASN A 279 14.75 -24.15 -1.19
CA ASN A 279 14.69 -24.15 0.28
C ASN A 279 13.24 -24.12 0.81
N SER A 280 12.92 -25.04 1.72
CA SER A 280 11.56 -25.45 2.12
C SER A 280 10.87 -24.60 3.20
N ASP A 281 11.50 -23.54 3.71
CA ASP A 281 11.13 -22.97 5.03
C ASP A 281 10.59 -21.53 5.02
N CYS A 282 10.12 -20.99 3.88
CA CYS A 282 9.65 -19.60 3.78
C CYS A 282 8.11 -19.48 3.74
N TRP A 283 7.42 -19.74 4.86
CA TRP A 283 5.95 -19.66 4.94
C TRP A 283 5.42 -18.29 5.40
N ASN A 284 6.23 -17.45 6.06
CA ASN A 284 5.76 -16.19 6.64
C ASN A 284 5.29 -15.17 5.59
N GLU A 285 6.02 -15.04 4.48
CA GLU A 285 5.76 -14.01 3.47
C GLU A 285 4.47 -14.22 2.66
N GLU A 286 3.95 -15.44 2.59
CA GLU A 286 2.71 -15.76 1.88
C GLU A 286 1.49 -15.15 2.60
N HIS A 287 1.55 -15.03 3.93
CA HIS A 287 0.47 -14.47 4.75
C HIS A 287 0.24 -12.97 4.52
N VAL A 288 1.31 -12.15 4.48
CA VAL A 288 1.22 -10.70 4.19
C VAL A 288 0.56 -10.46 2.85
N SER A 289 0.92 -11.27 1.85
CA SER A 289 0.36 -11.16 0.50
C SER A 289 -1.14 -11.43 0.50
N MET A 290 -1.60 -12.37 1.33
CA MET A 290 -3.00 -12.73 1.42
C MET A 290 -3.83 -11.66 2.15
N ARG A 291 -3.32 -11.09 3.27
CA ARG A 291 -3.97 -9.93 3.93
C ARG A 291 -4.22 -8.82 2.92
N PHE A 292 -3.17 -8.44 2.21
CA PHE A 292 -3.19 -7.32 1.30
C PHE A 292 -4.19 -7.53 0.17
N MET A 293 -4.24 -8.75 -0.38
CA MET A 293 -5.22 -9.14 -1.39
C MET A 293 -6.65 -9.03 -0.85
N MET A 294 -6.90 -9.48 0.38
CA MET A 294 -8.21 -9.37 1.02
C MET A 294 -8.64 -7.91 1.20
N LEU A 295 -7.73 -7.02 1.63
CA LEU A 295 -8.02 -5.58 1.77
C LEU A 295 -8.39 -4.94 0.43
N ILE A 296 -7.59 -5.20 -0.62
CA ILE A 296 -7.83 -4.66 -1.97
C ILE A 296 -9.16 -5.17 -2.52
N THR A 297 -9.40 -6.48 -2.48
CA THR A 297 -10.59 -7.10 -3.07
C THR A 297 -11.86 -6.66 -2.36
N ASN A 298 -11.83 -6.50 -1.04
CA ASN A 298 -12.92 -5.90 -0.28
C ASN A 298 -13.24 -4.48 -0.77
N ASN A 299 -12.23 -3.62 -0.85
CA ASN A 299 -12.42 -2.21 -1.23
C ASN A 299 -12.85 -2.04 -2.69
N LEU A 300 -12.30 -2.84 -3.61
CA LEU A 300 -12.76 -2.89 -5.01
C LEU A 300 -14.23 -3.33 -5.12
N GLY A 301 -14.65 -4.31 -4.31
CA GLY A 301 -16.05 -4.72 -4.23
C GLY A 301 -16.98 -3.55 -3.86
N GLN A 302 -16.57 -2.71 -2.91
CA GLN A 302 -17.34 -1.51 -2.53
C GLN A 302 -17.34 -0.43 -3.60
N ILE A 303 -16.23 -0.22 -4.31
CA ILE A 303 -16.21 0.70 -5.46
C ILE A 303 -17.17 0.23 -6.56
N HIS A 304 -17.16 -1.06 -6.90
CA HIS A 304 -18.07 -1.62 -7.91
C HIS A 304 -19.53 -1.54 -7.49
N ARG A 305 -19.79 -1.73 -6.20
CA ARG A 305 -21.11 -1.51 -5.63
C ARG A 305 -21.55 -0.05 -5.81
N PHE A 306 -20.70 0.89 -5.43
CA PHE A 306 -20.97 2.32 -5.52
C PHE A 306 -21.18 2.79 -6.97
N THR A 307 -20.41 2.24 -7.91
CA THR A 307 -20.51 2.55 -9.34
C THR A 307 -21.64 1.80 -10.08
N GLY A 308 -22.44 1.00 -9.37
CA GLY A 308 -23.58 0.28 -9.95
C GLY A 308 -23.19 -0.91 -10.84
N ASN A 309 -22.05 -1.54 -10.58
CA ASN A 309 -21.59 -2.75 -11.27
C ASN A 309 -21.69 -4.00 -10.36
N PRO A 310 -22.89 -4.60 -10.23
CA PRO A 310 -23.12 -5.73 -9.32
C PRO A 310 -22.37 -7.01 -9.75
N HIS A 311 -22.06 -7.16 -11.03
CA HIS A 311 -21.30 -8.31 -11.52
C HIS A 311 -19.85 -8.27 -11.04
N LYS A 312 -19.14 -7.16 -11.27
CA LYS A 312 -17.76 -7.00 -10.78
C LYS A 312 -17.70 -7.01 -9.26
N GLN A 313 -18.68 -6.40 -8.57
CA GLN A 313 -18.81 -6.52 -7.12
C GLN A 313 -18.85 -7.99 -6.68
N THR A 314 -19.71 -8.81 -7.30
CA THR A 314 -19.83 -10.23 -6.97
C THR A 314 -18.51 -10.98 -7.19
N MET A 315 -17.81 -10.72 -8.29
CA MET A 315 -16.50 -11.30 -8.58
C MET A 315 -15.46 -10.95 -7.50
N CYS A 316 -15.39 -9.68 -7.08
CA CYS A 316 -14.51 -9.25 -6.00
C CYS A 316 -14.82 -9.95 -4.67
N LEU A 317 -16.11 -10.08 -4.33
CA LEU A 317 -16.55 -10.74 -3.09
C LEU A 317 -16.32 -12.26 -3.12
N GLN A 318 -16.50 -12.92 -4.27
CA GLN A 318 -16.16 -14.34 -4.43
C GLN A 318 -14.66 -14.58 -4.26
N HIS A 319 -13.84 -13.71 -4.83
CA HIS A 319 -12.39 -13.77 -4.67
C HIS A 319 -11.98 -13.54 -3.20
N LEU A 320 -12.61 -12.56 -2.54
CA LEU A 320 -12.40 -12.30 -1.12
C LEU A 320 -12.74 -13.54 -0.26
N LEU A 321 -13.88 -14.17 -0.54
CA LEU A 321 -14.28 -15.41 0.14
C LEU A 321 -13.27 -16.53 -0.10
N GLY A 322 -12.78 -16.71 -1.33
CA GLY A 322 -11.73 -17.69 -1.64
C GLY A 322 -10.45 -17.45 -0.85
N ALA A 323 -10.00 -16.19 -0.79
CA ALA A 323 -8.84 -15.78 -0.01
C ALA A 323 -9.03 -16.05 1.50
N MET A 324 -10.21 -15.73 2.04
CA MET A 324 -10.56 -16.00 3.44
C MET A 324 -10.60 -17.49 3.77
N LEU A 325 -11.17 -18.32 2.88
CA LEU A 325 -11.20 -19.77 3.06
C LEU A 325 -9.80 -20.37 2.97
N TYR A 326 -8.98 -19.92 2.02
CA TYR A 326 -7.58 -20.34 1.93
C TYR A 326 -6.82 -19.99 3.21
N MET A 327 -6.98 -18.77 3.72
CA MET A 327 -6.39 -18.34 4.99
C MET A 327 -6.81 -19.23 6.15
N PHE A 328 -8.10 -19.53 6.26
CA PHE A 328 -8.62 -20.35 7.35
C PHE A 328 -8.10 -21.78 7.32
N HIS A 329 -7.82 -22.33 6.13
CA HIS A 329 -7.32 -23.70 5.98
C HIS A 329 -5.81 -23.85 6.15
N ASN A 330 -5.03 -22.85 5.71
CA ASN A 330 -3.59 -22.99 5.60
C ASN A 330 -2.80 -22.18 6.64
N CYS A 331 -3.46 -21.39 7.48
CA CYS A 331 -2.78 -20.46 8.36
C CYS A 331 -3.27 -20.61 9.80
N ASP A 332 -2.38 -21.04 10.70
CA ASP A 332 -2.66 -21.10 12.14
C ASP A 332 -2.72 -19.71 12.79
N ARG A 333 -2.28 -18.66 12.09
CA ARG A 333 -2.27 -17.28 12.57
C ARG A 333 -3.37 -16.46 11.92
N THR A 334 -4.09 -15.71 12.75
CA THR A 334 -5.08 -14.73 12.31
C THR A 334 -4.38 -13.55 11.66
N VAL A 335 -4.50 -13.44 10.35
CA VAL A 335 -3.91 -12.33 9.58
C VAL A 335 -4.75 -11.07 9.68
N LEU A 336 -6.06 -11.16 9.86
CA LEU A 336 -6.95 -10.06 10.20
C LEU A 336 -7.28 -10.07 11.69
N THR A 337 -7.55 -8.89 12.25
CA THR A 337 -8.20 -8.80 13.56
C THR A 337 -9.61 -9.38 13.47
N GLN A 338 -10.14 -9.92 14.58
CA GLN A 338 -11.50 -10.46 14.60
C GLN A 338 -12.54 -9.41 14.15
N LYS A 339 -12.34 -8.15 14.53
CA LYS A 339 -13.22 -7.03 14.16
C LYS A 339 -13.21 -6.74 12.66
N GLU A 340 -12.04 -6.81 12.02
CA GLU A 340 -11.96 -6.71 10.55
C GLU A 340 -12.67 -7.89 9.90
N LEU A 341 -12.42 -9.11 10.39
CA LEU A 341 -13.00 -10.33 9.83
C LEU A 341 -14.54 -10.30 9.86
N ASP A 342 -15.13 -9.90 10.98
CA ASP A 342 -16.58 -9.77 11.13
C ASP A 342 -17.16 -8.78 10.10
N ARG A 343 -16.50 -7.64 9.92
CA ARG A 343 -16.92 -6.62 8.95
C ARG A 343 -16.76 -7.07 7.50
N PHE A 344 -15.77 -7.93 7.22
CA PHE A 344 -15.65 -8.55 5.91
C PHE A 344 -16.79 -9.54 5.66
N PHE A 345 -17.20 -10.31 6.68
CA PHE A 345 -18.35 -11.20 6.56
C PHE A 345 -19.65 -10.45 6.29
N ASP A 346 -19.85 -9.25 6.83
CA ASP A 346 -21.01 -8.41 6.51
C ASP A 346 -21.10 -8.11 5.01
N ASN A 347 -19.96 -7.87 4.35
CA ASN A 347 -19.90 -7.67 2.90
C ASN A 347 -20.14 -8.96 2.10
N LEU A 348 -19.78 -10.10 2.66
CA LEU A 348 -19.96 -11.42 2.03
C LEU A 348 -21.37 -11.98 2.21
N ALA A 349 -22.15 -11.46 3.16
CA ALA A 349 -23.49 -11.95 3.46
C ALA A 349 -24.41 -12.06 2.22
N PRO A 350 -24.41 -11.10 1.26
CA PRO A 350 -25.20 -11.24 0.02
C PRO A 350 -24.76 -12.42 -0.84
N VAL A 351 -23.46 -12.73 -0.91
CA VAL A 351 -22.93 -13.85 -1.69
C VAL A 351 -23.27 -15.18 -1.01
N LEU A 352 -23.06 -15.26 0.30
CA LEU A 352 -23.33 -16.45 1.12
C LEU A 352 -24.84 -16.77 1.23
N GLY A 353 -25.67 -15.72 1.29
CA GLY A 353 -27.12 -15.82 1.46
C GLY A 353 -27.89 -16.07 0.16
N THR A 354 -27.24 -16.02 -1.02
CA THR A 354 -27.89 -16.40 -2.27
C THR A 354 -28.25 -17.88 -2.19
N LYS A 355 -29.53 -18.17 -1.95
CA LYS A 355 -30.12 -19.52 -1.91
C LYS A 355 -30.11 -20.21 -3.28
N ARG A 356 -29.01 -20.15 -4.02
CA ARG A 356 -28.68 -21.18 -4.99
C ARG A 356 -28.14 -22.35 -4.18
N CYS A 357 -29.02 -23.03 -3.44
CA CYS A 357 -28.73 -24.39 -3.02
C CYS A 357 -28.32 -25.11 -4.30
N ALA A 358 -27.11 -25.67 -4.34
CA ALA A 358 -26.75 -26.60 -5.40
C ALA A 358 -27.93 -27.59 -5.50
N PRO A 359 -28.52 -27.80 -6.70
CA PRO A 359 -29.57 -28.79 -6.83
C PRO A 359 -29.00 -30.08 -6.25
N ALA A 360 -29.68 -30.64 -5.24
CA ALA A 360 -29.24 -31.86 -4.58
C ALA A 360 -28.97 -32.90 -5.67
N ALA A 361 -27.70 -33.31 -5.78
CA ALA A 361 -27.22 -34.22 -6.81
C ALA A 361 -27.70 -35.65 -6.55
#